data_AF-E0S0G1-F1
#
_entry.id   AF-E0S0G1-F1
#
_cell.length_a   1.000
_cell.length_b   1.000
_cell.length_c   1.000
_cell.angle_alpha   90.00
_cell.angle_beta   90.00
_cell.angle_gamma   90.00
#
_symmetry.space_group_name_H-M   'P 1'
#
loop_
_entity.id
_entity.type
_entity.pdbx_description
1 polymer ?
#
loop_
_entity_poly.entity_id
_entity_poly.type
_entity_poly.pdbx_seq_one_letter_code
_entity_poly.pdbx_strand_id
1 'polypeptide(L)'
;MSRDNKKFSFEDIPGWVHLVFIGIIVLVIAFSIFKLVRWNMGTAELDTSDTGSLEVEVLDQVFLLTDDKKAGHEYDDEETILFLGNDALTYDASETGVANQIGSKLGATVINCGFPGSTVANKNTEFSDDYKLDAYSFVNVVNSMVSGDFSRMEECASSFDDYAYTSTSWELKNVDMNKVDTIVIYYNAQDYLNMRVGMNPDNEYDPVTYRGALNSGIKALQEKYPYIRIVCLSFTMCYAYDSNGQIVSGDRVDFGNGKLTHIFSL
;
A
#
# COMPACT_ATOMS: atom_id res chain seq x y z
N MET A 1 -26.47 -73.02 26.81
CA MET A 1 -25.11 -72.66 27.24
C MET A 1 -25.07 -71.14 27.31
N SER A 2 -25.34 -70.59 28.51
CA SER A 2 -25.49 -69.13 28.70
C SER A 2 -24.13 -68.45 28.51
N ARG A 3 -24.06 -67.43 27.65
CA ARG A 3 -22.90 -66.57 27.49
C ARG A 3 -23.06 -65.40 28.45
N ASP A 4 -22.28 -65.40 29.53
CA ASP A 4 -22.21 -64.27 30.47
C ASP A 4 -21.57 -63.06 29.79
N ASN A 5 -22.38 -62.04 29.49
CA ASN A 5 -21.91 -60.72 29.09
C ASN A 5 -21.40 -59.98 30.34
N LYS A 6 -20.11 -60.12 30.67
CA LYS A 6 -19.46 -59.21 31.62
C LYS A 6 -19.37 -57.81 31.01
N LYS A 7 -20.15 -56.87 31.55
CA LYS A 7 -19.97 -55.43 31.28
C LYS A 7 -18.65 -54.99 31.92
N PHE A 8 -17.72 -54.51 31.11
CA PHE A 8 -16.44 -53.96 31.57
C PHE A 8 -16.71 -52.68 32.38
N SER A 9 -16.40 -52.68 33.68
CA SER A 9 -16.48 -51.50 34.53
C SER A 9 -15.09 -50.87 34.65
N PHE A 10 -14.99 -49.54 34.67
CA PHE A 10 -13.72 -48.85 34.94
C PHE A 10 -13.14 -49.16 36.33
N GLU A 11 -13.94 -49.74 37.22
CA GLU A 11 -13.53 -50.24 38.54
C GLU A 11 -12.75 -51.58 38.47
N ASP A 12 -12.81 -52.30 37.34
CA ASP A 12 -12.09 -53.57 37.14
C ASP A 12 -10.63 -53.36 36.70
N ILE A 13 -10.21 -52.10 36.47
CA ILE A 13 -8.85 -51.78 36.05
C ILE A 13 -7.94 -51.85 37.29
N PRO A 14 -6.94 -52.75 37.31
CA PRO A 14 -6.03 -52.84 38.44
C PRO A 14 -5.34 -51.50 38.69
N GLY A 15 -5.27 -51.06 39.96
CA GLY A 15 -4.69 -49.76 40.34
C GLY A 15 -3.27 -49.50 39.80
N TRP A 16 -2.49 -50.56 39.53
CA TRP A 16 -1.17 -50.44 38.92
C TRP A 16 -1.20 -49.91 37.48
N VAL A 17 -2.28 -50.13 36.72
CA VAL A 17 -2.45 -49.61 35.35
C VAL A 17 -2.62 -48.09 35.38
N HIS A 18 -3.36 -47.55 36.37
CA HIS A 18 -3.47 -46.10 36.56
C HIS A 18 -2.12 -45.47 36.91
N LEU A 19 -1.31 -46.13 37.74
CA LEU A 19 0.04 -45.66 38.07
C LEU A 19 0.97 -45.65 36.83
N VAL A 20 0.86 -46.65 35.96
CA VAL A 20 1.62 -46.70 34.68
C VAL A 20 1.20 -45.55 33.76
N PHE A 21 -0.10 -45.30 33.60
CA PHE A 21 -0.59 -44.21 32.75
C PHE A 21 -0.19 -42.82 33.27
N ILE A 22 -0.27 -42.60 34.59
CA ILE A 22 0.23 -41.36 35.21
C ILE A 22 1.73 -41.21 34.97
N GLY A 23 2.50 -42.29 35.09
CA GLY A 23 3.92 -42.30 34.77
C GLY A 23 4.22 -41.86 33.34
N ILE A 24 3.47 -42.38 32.36
CA ILE A 24 3.61 -42.00 30.95
C ILE A 24 3.29 -40.52 30.73
N ILE A 25 2.21 -40.01 31.32
CA ILE A 25 1.81 -38.59 31.20
C ILE A 25 2.89 -37.68 31.76
N VAL A 26 3.43 -37.99 32.94
CA VAL A 26 4.51 -37.21 33.57
C VAL A 26 5.76 -37.21 32.69
N LEU A 27 6.08 -38.34 32.06
CA LEU A 27 7.24 -38.47 31.17
C LEU A 27 7.09 -37.60 29.91
N VAL A 28 5.90 -37.57 29.29
CA VAL A 28 5.62 -36.72 28.13
C VAL A 28 5.68 -35.23 28.48
N ILE A 29 5.14 -34.85 29.64
CA ILE A 29 5.19 -33.46 30.12
C ILE A 29 6.64 -33.05 30.39
N ALA A 30 7.41 -33.88 31.10
CA ALA A 30 8.82 -33.62 31.39
C ALA A 30 9.65 -33.49 30.10
N PHE A 31 9.41 -34.35 29.10
CA PHE A 31 10.07 -34.27 27.80
C PHE A 31 9.71 -32.98 27.04
N SER A 32 8.44 -32.59 27.05
CA SER A 32 7.97 -31.36 26.39
C SER A 32 8.58 -30.11 27.02
N ILE A 33 8.62 -30.04 28.35
CA ILE A 33 9.27 -28.95 29.10
C ILE A 33 10.76 -28.92 28.79
N PHE A 34 11.44 -30.07 28.79
CA PHE A 34 12.85 -30.14 28.43
C PHE A 34 13.13 -29.63 27.01
N LYS A 35 12.30 -30.01 26.03
CA LYS A 35 12.39 -29.53 24.64
C LYS A 35 12.18 -28.02 24.54
N LEU A 36 11.21 -27.47 25.30
CA LEU A 36 10.93 -26.03 25.36
C LEU A 36 12.09 -25.25 26.01
N VAL A 37 12.64 -25.73 27.13
CA VAL A 37 13.79 -25.11 27.78
C VAL A 37 15.01 -25.14 26.87
N ARG A 38 15.27 -26.28 26.21
CA ARG A 38 16.36 -26.39 25.23
C ARG A 38 16.17 -25.48 24.03
N TRP A 39 14.93 -25.31 23.55
CA TRP A 39 14.61 -24.36 22.47
C TRP A 39 14.84 -22.91 22.92
N ASN A 40 14.40 -22.56 24.14
CA ASN A 40 14.56 -21.22 24.69
C ASN A 40 16.03 -20.86 25.03
N MET A 41 16.87 -21.87 25.27
CA MET A 41 18.33 -21.72 25.45
C MET A 41 19.10 -21.66 24.12
N GLY A 42 18.44 -21.90 22.99
CA GLY A 42 19.06 -21.75 21.67
C GLY A 42 19.23 -20.28 21.34
N THR A 43 20.47 -19.81 21.28
CA THR A 43 20.78 -18.56 20.57
C THR A 43 20.61 -18.84 19.08
N ALA A 44 19.71 -18.11 18.43
CA ALA A 44 19.64 -18.10 16.98
C ALA A 44 20.93 -17.43 16.46
N GLU A 45 21.95 -18.24 16.16
CA GLU A 45 23.00 -17.80 15.26
C GLU A 45 22.37 -17.71 13.88
N LEU A 46 22.21 -16.49 13.39
CA LEU A 46 21.94 -16.25 11.98
C LEU A 46 23.12 -16.86 11.22
N ASP A 47 22.82 -17.77 10.31
CA ASP A 47 23.82 -18.29 9.39
C ASP A 47 24.31 -17.14 8.50
N THR A 48 25.40 -16.50 8.90
CA THR A 48 26.06 -15.45 8.10
C THR A 48 27.01 -16.04 7.07
N SER A 49 27.03 -17.37 6.89
CA SER A 49 27.88 -18.03 5.90
C SER A 49 27.24 -18.10 4.51
N ASP A 50 25.96 -17.73 4.40
CA ASP A 50 25.34 -17.44 3.11
C ASP A 50 25.72 -16.01 2.66
N THR A 51 27.01 -15.85 2.32
CA THR A 51 27.48 -14.78 1.43
C THR A 51 27.34 -15.20 -0.03
N GLY A 52 26.40 -16.11 -0.36
CA GLY A 52 25.82 -16.11 -1.67
C GLY A 52 25.26 -14.71 -1.87
N SER A 53 25.72 -14.00 -2.89
CA SER A 53 25.12 -12.74 -3.29
C SER A 53 23.61 -12.94 -3.28
N LEU A 54 22.92 -12.34 -2.31
CA LEU A 54 21.54 -11.96 -2.51
C LEU A 54 21.65 -11.02 -3.71
N GLU A 55 21.54 -11.57 -4.91
CA GLU A 55 21.11 -10.80 -6.06
C GLU A 55 19.74 -10.30 -5.62
N VAL A 56 19.74 -9.13 -4.99
CA VAL A 56 18.57 -8.30 -4.90
C VAL A 56 18.28 -8.02 -6.36
N GLU A 57 17.39 -8.82 -6.95
CA GLU A 57 16.73 -8.40 -8.17
C GLU A 57 16.12 -7.05 -7.82
N VAL A 58 16.75 -5.98 -8.30
CA VAL A 58 16.18 -4.64 -8.24
C VAL A 58 14.98 -4.72 -9.17
N LEU A 59 13.83 -5.07 -8.59
CA LEU A 59 12.54 -5.09 -9.28
C LEU A 59 12.12 -3.68 -9.71
N ASP A 60 12.82 -2.65 -9.20
CA ASP A 60 12.61 -1.26 -9.58
C ASP A 60 13.06 -1.02 -11.01
N GLN A 61 12.10 -0.63 -11.85
CA GLN A 61 12.39 -0.21 -13.21
C GLN A 61 12.85 1.25 -13.22
N VAL A 62 14.16 1.46 -13.31
CA VAL A 62 14.74 2.81 -13.37
C VAL A 62 14.92 3.27 -14.81
N PHE A 63 14.29 4.39 -15.15
CA PHE A 63 14.52 5.10 -16.40
C PHE A 63 15.28 6.39 -16.13
N LEU A 64 16.46 6.54 -16.72
CA LEU A 64 17.23 7.77 -16.61
C LEU A 64 16.64 8.85 -17.53
N LEU A 65 16.50 10.07 -16.99
CA LEU A 65 16.16 11.25 -17.79
C LEU A 65 17.27 11.54 -18.80
N THR A 66 16.88 11.74 -20.06
CA THR A 66 17.80 12.17 -21.13
C THR A 66 18.30 13.59 -20.89
N ASP A 67 19.48 13.92 -21.42
CA ASP A 67 20.07 15.25 -21.24
C ASP A 67 19.15 16.37 -21.76
N ASP A 68 18.44 16.14 -22.88
CA ASP A 68 17.47 17.08 -23.44
C ASP A 68 16.31 17.40 -22.48
N LYS A 69 15.88 16.42 -21.66
CA LYS A 69 14.81 16.63 -20.68
C LYS A 69 15.25 17.44 -19.47
N LYS A 70 16.55 17.43 -19.17
CA LYS A 70 17.18 18.22 -18.11
C LYS A 70 17.59 19.61 -18.57
N ALA A 71 17.63 19.85 -19.88
CA ALA A 71 18.16 21.07 -20.46
C ALA A 71 17.35 22.31 -20.03
N GLY A 72 18.03 23.36 -19.58
CA GLY A 72 17.41 24.62 -19.19
C GLY A 72 16.81 24.65 -17.78
N HIS A 73 16.90 23.56 -17.02
CA HIS A 73 16.58 23.55 -15.60
C HIS A 73 17.81 23.93 -14.75
N GLU A 74 17.62 24.84 -13.79
CA GLU A 74 18.65 25.23 -12.83
C GLU A 74 18.43 24.46 -11.52
N TYR A 75 19.39 23.62 -11.16
CA TYR A 75 19.36 22.86 -9.89
C TYR A 75 19.94 23.72 -8.76
N ASP A 76 19.30 23.70 -7.58
CA ASP A 76 19.66 24.54 -6.43
C ASP A 76 20.45 23.80 -5.33
N ASP A 77 20.99 22.62 -5.65
CA ASP A 77 21.73 21.72 -4.75
C ASP A 77 20.93 21.22 -3.52
N GLU A 78 19.62 21.47 -3.46
CA GLU A 78 18.68 20.86 -2.51
C GLU A 78 17.89 19.75 -3.21
N GLU A 79 17.54 18.67 -2.50
CA GLU A 79 16.61 17.66 -3.04
C GLU A 79 15.22 17.95 -2.47
N THR A 80 14.26 18.27 -3.33
CA THR A 80 12.86 18.46 -2.96
C THR A 80 11.98 17.38 -3.57
N ILE A 81 11.24 16.68 -2.72
CA ILE A 81 10.39 15.55 -3.08
C ILE A 81 8.92 15.91 -2.82
N LEU A 82 8.12 15.93 -3.88
CA LEU A 82 6.66 16.06 -3.82
C LEU A 82 6.02 14.68 -3.81
N PHE A 83 5.28 14.36 -2.75
CA PHE A 83 4.47 13.15 -2.68
C PHE A 83 3.02 13.43 -3.10
N LEU A 84 2.50 12.64 -4.03
CA LEU A 84 1.09 12.61 -4.43
C LEU A 84 0.49 11.27 -4.03
N GLY A 85 -0.63 11.27 -3.31
CA GLY A 85 -1.18 10.01 -2.81
C GLY A 85 -2.47 10.13 -2.01
N ASN A 86 -2.75 9.10 -1.23
CA ASN A 86 -3.97 8.98 -0.42
C ASN A 86 -3.65 8.56 1.02
N ASP A 87 -4.40 7.62 1.61
CA ASP A 87 -4.24 7.21 3.01
C ASP A 87 -2.85 6.64 3.33
N ALA A 88 -2.11 6.16 2.33
CA ALA A 88 -0.70 5.77 2.52
C ALA A 88 0.18 6.94 3.03
N LEU A 89 -0.22 8.17 2.73
CA LEU A 89 0.48 9.39 3.11
C LEU A 89 -0.23 10.17 4.23
N THR A 90 -1.56 10.03 4.35
CA THR A 90 -2.34 10.82 5.31
C THR A 90 -2.61 10.10 6.63
N TYR A 91 -2.48 8.77 6.66
CA TYR A 91 -2.70 8.01 7.91
C TYR A 91 -1.69 8.38 9.00
N ASP A 92 -0.43 8.61 8.61
CA ASP A 92 0.60 9.17 9.48
C ASP A 92 1.41 10.21 8.70
N ALA A 93 1.07 11.48 8.93
CA ALA A 93 1.79 12.64 8.39
C ALA A 93 2.82 13.21 9.38
N SER A 94 3.04 12.54 10.52
CA SER A 94 4.03 12.95 11.53
C SER A 94 5.45 12.52 11.12
N GLU A 95 6.43 12.74 12.00
CA GLU A 95 7.82 12.33 11.78
C GLU A 95 8.00 10.81 11.59
N THR A 96 7.04 9.99 12.04
CA THR A 96 7.04 8.53 11.81
C THR A 96 6.43 8.13 10.47
N GLY A 97 5.77 9.08 9.80
CA GLY A 97 5.16 8.90 8.49
C GLY A 97 6.19 8.60 7.40
N VAL A 98 5.76 7.84 6.39
CA VAL A 98 6.64 7.37 5.30
C VAL A 98 7.36 8.53 4.59
N ALA A 99 6.65 9.62 4.30
CA ALA A 99 7.20 10.77 3.60
C ALA A 99 8.30 11.45 4.43
N ASN A 100 8.05 11.71 5.72
CA ASN A 100 9.02 12.34 6.62
C ASN A 100 10.22 11.43 6.92
N GLN A 101 10.00 10.11 7.03
CA GLN A 101 11.08 9.13 7.18
C GLN A 101 12.00 9.11 5.95
N ILE A 102 11.43 9.22 4.74
CA ILE A 102 12.21 9.34 3.49
C ILE A 102 13.01 10.65 3.49
N GLY A 103 12.36 11.78 3.78
CA GLY A 103 13.02 13.08 3.86
C GLY A 103 14.19 13.10 4.84
N SER A 104 13.97 12.60 6.06
CA SER A 104 15.01 12.51 7.09
C SER A 104 16.19 11.63 6.68
N LYS A 105 15.94 10.50 6.01
CA LYS A 105 17.01 9.59 5.55
C LYS A 105 17.83 10.17 4.40
N LEU A 106 17.20 10.94 3.54
CA LEU A 106 17.86 11.54 2.37
C LEU A 106 18.43 12.94 2.65
N GLY A 107 18.02 13.59 3.75
CA GLY A 107 18.28 15.01 3.96
C GLY A 107 17.51 15.90 2.97
N ALA A 108 16.38 15.42 2.47
CA ALA A 108 15.56 16.07 1.44
C ALA A 108 14.40 16.87 2.05
N THR A 109 14.03 17.96 1.39
CA THR A 109 12.78 18.68 1.66
C THR A 109 11.61 17.86 1.13
N VAL A 110 10.60 17.61 1.96
CA VAL A 110 9.45 16.78 1.59
C VAL A 110 8.18 17.61 1.65
N ILE A 111 7.40 17.54 0.57
CA ILE A 111 6.07 18.14 0.45
C ILE A 111 5.08 16.99 0.34
N ASN A 112 4.24 16.80 1.37
CA ASN A 112 3.29 15.70 1.42
C ASN A 112 1.90 16.15 0.95
N CYS A 113 1.55 15.79 -0.29
CA CYS A 113 0.23 16.07 -0.86
C CYS A 113 -0.64 14.82 -0.96
N GLY A 114 -1.02 14.28 0.19
CA GLY A 114 -2.00 13.21 0.31
C GLY A 114 -3.44 13.72 0.44
N PHE A 115 -4.38 13.06 -0.25
CA PHE A 115 -5.83 13.28 -0.11
C PHE A 115 -6.51 11.99 0.42
N PRO A 116 -7.05 12.00 1.66
CA PRO A 116 -7.61 10.79 2.27
C PRO A 116 -8.67 10.12 1.39
N GLY A 117 -8.72 8.79 1.37
CA GLY A 117 -9.70 8.01 0.61
C GLY A 117 -9.67 8.17 -0.91
N SER A 118 -8.85 9.06 -1.47
CA SER A 118 -8.81 9.32 -2.91
C SER A 118 -8.28 8.12 -3.70
N THR A 119 -8.65 8.08 -4.98
CA THR A 119 -8.29 7.01 -5.93
C THR A 119 -7.40 7.55 -7.04
N VAL A 120 -6.72 6.69 -7.77
CA VAL A 120 -5.99 7.08 -8.98
C VAL A 120 -6.98 7.42 -10.09
N ALA A 121 -7.96 6.54 -10.31
CA ALA A 121 -8.99 6.72 -11.33
C ALA A 121 -10.20 7.50 -10.83
N ASN A 122 -10.87 8.19 -11.75
CA ASN A 122 -12.19 8.76 -11.52
C ASN A 122 -13.24 7.65 -11.37
N LYS A 123 -14.27 7.91 -10.58
CA LYS A 123 -15.50 7.11 -10.58
C LYS A 123 -16.31 7.37 -11.84
N ASN A 124 -16.48 8.63 -12.18
CA ASN A 124 -17.35 9.06 -13.26
C ASN A 124 -16.52 9.63 -14.42
N THR A 125 -16.99 9.42 -15.66
CA THR A 125 -16.33 9.96 -16.85
C THR A 125 -16.30 11.49 -16.83
N GLU A 126 -17.40 12.10 -16.38
CA GLU A 126 -17.51 13.52 -16.13
C GLU A 126 -17.64 13.77 -14.64
N PHE A 127 -17.13 14.91 -14.17
CA PHE A 127 -17.27 15.29 -12.78
C PHE A 127 -18.74 15.40 -12.38
N SER A 128 -19.07 14.90 -11.19
CA SER A 128 -20.41 14.91 -10.63
C SER A 128 -20.39 15.46 -9.21
N ASP A 129 -21.29 16.40 -8.93
CA ASP A 129 -21.48 16.95 -7.58
C ASP A 129 -21.91 15.89 -6.54
N ASP A 130 -22.48 14.76 -7.01
CA ASP A 130 -22.84 13.63 -6.16
C ASP A 130 -21.62 12.79 -5.74
N TYR A 131 -20.46 12.99 -6.37
CA TYR A 131 -19.23 12.28 -6.06
C TYR A 131 -18.00 13.19 -6.20
N LYS A 132 -17.91 14.18 -5.31
CA LYS A 132 -16.84 15.19 -5.30
C LYS A 132 -15.44 14.64 -5.04
N LEU A 133 -15.31 13.40 -4.58
CA LEU A 133 -14.01 12.77 -4.38
C LEU A 133 -13.22 12.66 -5.70
N ASP A 134 -13.90 12.63 -6.84
CA ASP A 134 -13.25 12.68 -8.15
C ASP A 134 -12.39 13.94 -8.32
N ALA A 135 -12.70 15.07 -7.67
CA ALA A 135 -11.84 16.26 -7.71
C ALA A 135 -10.41 16.01 -7.17
N TYR A 136 -10.25 14.96 -6.35
CA TYR A 136 -9.02 14.60 -5.67
C TYR A 136 -8.40 13.31 -6.18
N SER A 137 -8.91 12.76 -7.28
CA SER A 137 -8.27 11.62 -7.92
C SER A 137 -6.89 12.01 -8.47
N PHE A 138 -5.96 11.06 -8.57
CA PHE A 138 -4.61 11.33 -9.09
C PHE A 138 -4.65 12.11 -10.42
N VAL A 139 -5.48 11.63 -11.36
CA VAL A 139 -5.58 12.26 -12.69
C VAL A 139 -6.08 13.70 -12.60
N ASN A 140 -7.03 14.02 -11.70
CA ASN A 140 -7.53 15.38 -11.54
C ASN A 140 -6.59 16.28 -10.74
N VAL A 141 -5.89 15.74 -9.73
CA VAL A 141 -4.82 16.45 -9.02
C VAL A 141 -3.73 16.88 -10.00
N VAL A 142 -3.27 15.96 -10.87
CA VAL A 142 -2.29 16.29 -11.91
C VAL A 142 -2.85 17.30 -12.90
N ASN A 143 -4.10 17.16 -13.35
CA ASN A 143 -4.72 18.13 -14.25
C ASN A 143 -4.73 19.55 -13.64
N SER A 144 -5.04 19.67 -12.35
CA SER A 144 -4.96 20.95 -11.62
C SER A 144 -3.55 21.50 -11.54
N MET A 145 -2.54 20.67 -11.24
CA MET A 145 -1.13 21.09 -11.25
C MET A 145 -0.68 21.61 -12.63
N VAL A 146 -0.96 20.85 -13.69
CA VAL A 146 -0.49 21.14 -15.05
C VAL A 146 -1.17 22.38 -15.64
N SER A 147 -2.47 22.54 -15.38
CA SER A 147 -3.26 23.70 -15.81
C SER A 147 -3.03 24.94 -14.93
N GLY A 148 -2.62 24.75 -13.67
CA GLY A 148 -2.59 25.80 -12.66
C GLY A 148 -3.97 26.15 -12.09
N ASP A 149 -5.02 25.40 -12.45
CA ASP A 149 -6.38 25.63 -11.99
C ASP A 149 -6.78 24.65 -10.87
N PHE A 150 -6.81 25.17 -9.65
CA PHE A 150 -7.20 24.45 -8.43
C PHE A 150 -8.63 24.76 -7.98
N SER A 151 -9.40 25.55 -8.75
CA SER A 151 -10.73 26.03 -8.36
C SER A 151 -11.66 24.90 -7.93
N ARG A 152 -11.69 23.81 -8.69
CA ARG A 152 -12.53 22.64 -8.39
C ARG A 152 -12.17 21.98 -7.06
N MET A 153 -10.87 21.85 -6.76
CA MET A 153 -10.43 21.29 -5.48
C MET A 153 -10.87 22.22 -4.34
N GLU A 154 -10.62 23.53 -4.47
CA GLU A 154 -11.04 24.54 -3.48
C GLU A 154 -12.55 24.52 -3.24
N GLU A 155 -13.37 24.44 -4.29
CA GLU A 155 -14.83 24.33 -4.21
C GLU A 155 -15.30 23.04 -3.52
N CYS A 156 -14.61 21.93 -3.76
CA CYS A 156 -14.97 20.63 -3.19
C CYS A 156 -14.48 20.44 -1.75
N ALA A 157 -13.44 21.17 -1.32
CA ALA A 157 -12.78 20.98 -0.03
C ALA A 157 -13.73 21.02 1.16
N SER A 158 -14.68 21.97 1.17
CA SER A 158 -15.66 22.11 2.25
C SER A 158 -16.72 21.00 2.28
N SER A 159 -16.71 20.07 1.31
CA SER A 159 -17.62 18.92 1.29
C SER A 159 -17.08 17.72 2.09
N PHE A 160 -15.87 17.82 2.65
CA PHE A 160 -15.23 16.77 3.43
C PHE A 160 -14.95 17.24 4.85
N ASP A 161 -15.11 16.36 5.83
CA ASP A 161 -14.83 16.67 7.24
C ASP A 161 -13.33 16.75 7.54
N ASP A 162 -12.50 16.07 6.74
CA ASP A 162 -11.05 16.06 6.92
C ASP A 162 -10.43 17.37 6.41
N TYR A 163 -9.73 18.08 7.29
CA TYR A 163 -9.09 19.34 6.94
C TYR A 163 -7.97 19.18 5.89
N ALA A 164 -7.43 17.97 5.72
CA ALA A 164 -6.42 17.66 4.71
C ALA A 164 -6.84 18.11 3.31
N TYR A 165 -8.10 17.97 2.92
CA TYR A 165 -8.56 18.44 1.60
C TYR A 165 -8.38 19.95 1.42
N THR A 166 -8.55 20.74 2.49
CA THR A 166 -8.33 22.20 2.44
C THR A 166 -6.85 22.53 2.49
N SER A 167 -6.13 22.03 3.50
CA SER A 167 -4.72 22.39 3.72
C SER A 167 -3.83 21.89 2.58
N THR A 168 -4.02 20.66 2.13
CA THR A 168 -3.21 20.04 1.08
C THR A 168 -3.47 20.68 -0.28
N SER A 169 -4.72 21.03 -0.61
CA SER A 169 -5.02 21.77 -1.85
C SER A 169 -4.32 23.13 -1.87
N TRP A 170 -4.32 23.82 -0.73
CA TRP A 170 -3.64 25.11 -0.60
C TRP A 170 -2.12 24.95 -0.69
N GLU A 171 -1.53 23.95 -0.04
CA GLU A 171 -0.10 23.66 -0.11
C GLU A 171 0.31 23.33 -1.55
N LEU A 172 -0.37 22.38 -2.19
CA LEU A 172 -0.08 21.94 -3.55
C LEU A 172 -0.15 23.09 -4.57
N LYS A 173 -1.13 23.98 -4.43
CA LYS A 173 -1.27 25.18 -5.26
C LYS A 173 -0.08 26.14 -5.15
N ASN A 174 0.61 26.16 -4.01
CA ASN A 174 1.73 27.06 -3.75
C ASN A 174 3.11 26.39 -3.94
N VAL A 175 3.15 25.13 -4.38
CA VAL A 175 4.42 24.44 -4.68
C VAL A 175 5.11 25.11 -5.87
N ASP A 176 6.36 25.51 -5.68
CA ASP A 176 7.22 25.93 -6.78
C ASP A 176 7.78 24.70 -7.49
N MET A 177 7.12 24.31 -8.58
CA MET A 177 7.51 23.13 -9.36
C MET A 177 8.91 23.26 -9.99
N ASN A 178 9.52 24.45 -10.05
CA ASN A 178 10.91 24.59 -10.51
C ASN A 178 11.93 24.16 -9.44
N LYS A 179 11.50 23.93 -8.20
CA LYS A 179 12.36 23.40 -7.13
C LYS A 179 12.16 21.91 -6.89
N VAL A 180 11.12 21.32 -7.46
CA VAL A 180 10.80 19.90 -7.24
C VAL A 180 11.67 19.04 -8.13
N ASP A 181 12.51 18.19 -7.54
CA ASP A 181 13.35 17.24 -8.27
C ASP A 181 12.66 15.91 -8.52
N THR A 182 11.80 15.51 -7.59
CA THR A 182 11.17 14.19 -7.59
C THR A 182 9.69 14.28 -7.24
N ILE A 183 8.83 13.68 -8.06
CA ILE A 183 7.44 13.39 -7.74
C ILE A 183 7.32 11.90 -7.41
N VAL A 184 6.86 11.61 -6.19
CA VAL A 184 6.53 10.26 -5.75
C VAL A 184 5.02 10.07 -5.81
N ILE A 185 4.57 9.08 -6.58
CA ILE A 185 3.16 8.68 -6.66
C ILE A 185 2.97 7.49 -5.74
N TYR A 186 2.19 7.65 -4.67
CA TYR A 186 1.95 6.60 -3.68
C TYR A 186 0.47 6.51 -3.27
N TYR A 187 -0.25 5.68 -4.02
CA TYR A 187 -1.64 5.33 -3.75
C TYR A 187 -1.72 3.89 -3.23
N ASN A 188 -2.46 3.69 -2.15
CA ASN A 188 -2.77 2.34 -1.64
C ASN A 188 -3.93 1.71 -2.45
N ALA A 189 -4.52 0.64 -1.90
CA ALA A 189 -5.57 -0.14 -2.54
C ALA A 189 -6.97 0.53 -2.66
N GLN A 190 -7.12 1.85 -2.49
CA GLN A 190 -8.45 2.50 -2.57
C GLN A 190 -9.15 2.24 -3.91
N ASP A 191 -8.44 2.22 -5.04
CA ASP A 191 -9.05 1.91 -6.35
C ASP A 191 -9.69 0.51 -6.36
N TYR A 192 -9.01 -0.48 -5.78
CA TYR A 192 -9.55 -1.83 -5.62
C TYR A 192 -10.74 -1.87 -4.66
N LEU A 193 -10.64 -1.24 -3.49
CA LEU A 193 -11.70 -1.20 -2.48
C LEU A 193 -12.96 -0.47 -2.98
N ASN A 194 -12.79 0.51 -3.85
CA ASN A 194 -13.87 1.27 -4.48
C ASN A 194 -14.29 0.70 -5.84
N MET A 195 -13.85 -0.53 -6.17
CA MET A 195 -14.20 -1.26 -7.39
C MET A 195 -13.96 -0.42 -8.66
N ARG A 196 -12.85 0.30 -8.75
CA ARG A 196 -12.42 0.95 -10.00
C ARG A 196 -12.09 -0.12 -11.04
N VAL A 197 -12.30 0.23 -12.30
CA VAL A 197 -11.94 -0.65 -13.42
C VAL A 197 -10.43 -0.61 -13.61
N GLY A 198 -9.77 -1.77 -13.75
CA GLY A 198 -8.31 -1.81 -13.87
C GLY A 198 -7.77 -1.19 -15.15
N MET A 199 -8.36 -1.53 -16.30
CA MET A 199 -7.90 -1.05 -17.61
C MET A 199 -9.01 -1.03 -18.65
N ASN A 200 -8.86 -0.16 -19.64
CA ASN A 200 -9.63 -0.16 -20.88
C ASN A 200 -8.69 -0.62 -22.03
N PRO A 201 -8.94 -1.76 -22.68
CA PRO A 201 -8.06 -2.27 -23.75
C PRO A 201 -8.10 -1.40 -25.02
N ASP A 202 -9.17 -0.62 -25.21
CA ASP A 202 -9.36 0.22 -26.40
C ASP A 202 -8.88 1.67 -26.18
N ASN A 203 -8.63 2.06 -24.92
CA ASN A 203 -8.16 3.40 -24.57
C ASN A 203 -7.18 3.36 -23.38
N GLU A 204 -5.89 3.46 -23.66
CA GLU A 204 -4.82 3.43 -22.65
C GLU A 204 -4.75 4.69 -21.76
N TYR A 205 -5.56 5.71 -22.03
CA TYR A 205 -5.65 6.98 -21.30
C TYR A 205 -7.05 7.23 -20.70
N ASP A 206 -7.86 6.18 -20.56
CA ASP A 206 -9.21 6.32 -20.00
C ASP A 206 -9.19 6.71 -18.50
N PRO A 207 -9.65 7.92 -18.12
CA PRO A 207 -9.53 8.42 -16.75
C PRO A 207 -10.41 7.69 -15.73
N VAL A 208 -11.39 6.86 -16.16
CA VAL A 208 -12.19 6.03 -15.24
C VAL A 208 -11.58 4.66 -14.97
N THR A 209 -10.43 4.36 -15.58
CA THR A 209 -9.68 3.13 -15.33
C THR A 209 -8.36 3.43 -14.63
N TYR A 210 -7.91 2.54 -13.75
CA TYR A 210 -6.68 2.71 -12.99
C TYR A 210 -5.47 2.99 -13.90
N ARG A 211 -5.26 2.10 -14.87
CA ARG A 211 -4.14 2.23 -15.82
C ARG A 211 -4.27 3.48 -16.68
N GLY A 212 -5.48 3.80 -17.16
CA GLY A 212 -5.71 4.96 -18.02
C GLY A 212 -5.52 6.30 -17.30
N ALA A 213 -5.98 6.40 -16.05
CA ALA A 213 -5.78 7.56 -15.20
C ALA A 213 -4.30 7.75 -14.82
N LEU A 214 -3.61 6.67 -14.45
CA LEU A 214 -2.18 6.70 -14.11
C LEU A 214 -1.34 7.13 -15.32
N ASN A 215 -1.56 6.51 -16.49
CA ASN A 215 -0.88 6.86 -17.74
C ASN A 215 -1.12 8.33 -18.14
N SER A 216 -2.37 8.79 -18.05
CA SER A 216 -2.73 10.18 -18.36
C SER A 216 -2.01 11.17 -17.45
N GLY A 217 -2.00 10.93 -16.13
CA GLY A 217 -1.33 11.81 -15.18
C GLY A 217 0.19 11.81 -15.36
N ILE A 218 0.82 10.64 -15.48
CA ILE A 218 2.28 10.56 -15.70
C ILE A 218 2.67 11.27 -16.99
N LYS A 219 1.92 11.06 -18.08
CA LYS A 219 2.18 11.72 -19.35
C LYS A 219 2.06 13.25 -19.24
N ALA A 220 1.00 13.75 -18.59
CA ALA A 220 0.80 15.19 -18.40
C ALA A 220 1.92 15.82 -17.55
N LEU A 221 2.37 15.13 -16.49
CA LEU A 221 3.53 15.56 -15.70
C LEU A 221 4.81 15.61 -16.53
N GLN A 222 5.09 14.58 -17.32
CA GLN A 222 6.29 14.52 -18.17
C GLN A 222 6.29 15.58 -19.27
N GLU A 223 5.12 15.93 -19.81
CA GLU A 223 4.99 16.97 -20.84
C GLU A 223 5.16 18.37 -20.25
N LYS A 224 4.64 18.62 -19.04
CA LYS A 224 4.71 19.93 -18.39
C LYS A 224 6.02 20.18 -17.63
N TYR A 225 6.53 19.15 -16.96
CA TYR A 225 7.70 19.19 -16.07
C TYR A 225 8.71 18.11 -16.48
N PRO A 226 9.30 18.19 -17.69
CA PRO A 226 10.12 17.12 -18.26
C PRO A 226 11.39 16.79 -17.47
N TYR A 227 11.86 17.71 -16.63
CA TYR A 227 13.07 17.59 -15.81
C TYR A 227 12.84 16.86 -14.48
N ILE A 228 11.60 16.68 -14.04
CA ILE A 228 11.27 16.09 -12.74
C ILE A 228 11.29 14.56 -12.84
N ARG A 229 11.94 13.89 -11.88
CA ARG A 229 11.93 12.43 -11.77
C ARG A 229 10.58 11.96 -11.23
N ILE A 230 10.01 10.92 -11.82
CA ILE A 230 8.77 10.31 -11.32
C ILE A 230 9.09 8.94 -10.75
N VAL A 231 8.70 8.70 -9.50
CA VAL A 231 8.80 7.41 -8.82
C VAL A 231 7.39 6.94 -8.49
N CYS A 232 6.99 5.80 -9.05
CA CYS A 232 5.70 5.18 -8.72
C CYS A 232 5.93 4.08 -7.69
N LEU A 233 5.34 4.22 -6.50
CA LEU A 233 5.36 3.17 -5.49
C LEU A 233 4.22 2.20 -5.74
N SER A 234 4.53 0.90 -5.66
CA SER A 234 3.50 -0.13 -5.70
C SER A 234 2.60 -0.04 -4.48
N PHE A 235 1.35 -0.48 -4.66
CA PHE A 235 0.37 -0.56 -3.59
C PHE A 235 0.86 -1.48 -2.47
N THR A 236 0.49 -1.17 -1.23
CA THR A 236 0.74 -2.04 -0.09
C THR A 236 -0.24 -3.21 -0.07
N MET A 237 0.16 -4.32 0.56
CA MET A 237 -0.74 -5.45 0.83
C MET A 237 -2.06 -4.96 1.46
N CYS A 238 -3.18 -5.45 0.93
CA CYS A 238 -4.52 -5.05 1.37
C CYS A 238 -5.33 -6.24 1.87
N TYR A 239 -5.98 -6.05 3.02
CA TYR A 239 -7.07 -6.87 3.50
C TYR A 239 -8.37 -6.06 3.45
N ALA A 240 -9.45 -6.71 3.03
CA ALA A 240 -10.77 -6.11 2.89
C ALA A 240 -11.82 -6.96 3.61
N TYR A 241 -13.00 -6.40 3.85
CA TYR A 241 -14.15 -7.15 4.33
C TYR A 241 -15.02 -7.59 3.16
N ASP A 242 -15.38 -8.87 3.12
CA ASP A 242 -16.36 -9.37 2.15
C ASP A 242 -17.80 -8.99 2.54
N SER A 243 -18.77 -9.38 1.71
CA SER A 243 -20.20 -9.12 1.97
C SER A 243 -20.75 -9.81 3.23
N ASN A 244 -20.02 -10.80 3.78
CA ASN A 244 -20.36 -11.49 5.02
C ASN A 244 -19.60 -10.92 6.23
N GLY A 245 -18.83 -9.83 6.03
CA GLY A 245 -18.01 -9.21 7.06
C GLY A 245 -16.76 -10.01 7.43
N GLN A 246 -16.33 -10.97 6.61
CA GLN A 246 -15.10 -11.73 6.83
C GLN A 246 -13.90 -10.97 6.24
N ILE A 247 -12.76 -11.01 6.96
CA ILE A 247 -11.51 -10.45 6.46
C ILE A 247 -10.96 -11.37 5.36
N VAL A 248 -10.71 -10.77 4.20
CA VAL A 248 -10.18 -11.45 3.02
C VAL A 248 -8.96 -10.71 2.46
N SER A 249 -8.04 -11.46 1.86
CA SER A 249 -6.87 -10.89 1.18
C SER A 249 -7.26 -10.36 -0.19
N GLY A 250 -6.83 -9.14 -0.52
CA GLY A 250 -7.10 -8.49 -1.80
C GLY A 250 -6.53 -9.25 -3.01
N ASP A 251 -5.47 -10.03 -2.81
CA ASP A 251 -4.86 -10.87 -3.83
C ASP A 251 -5.66 -12.13 -4.14
N ARG A 252 -6.68 -12.43 -3.32
CA ARG A 252 -7.47 -13.66 -3.42
C ARG A 252 -8.90 -13.39 -3.85
N VAL A 253 -9.45 -12.25 -3.49
CA VAL A 253 -10.87 -11.93 -3.70
C VAL A 253 -11.03 -10.87 -4.79
N ASP A 254 -12.01 -11.10 -5.66
CA ASP A 254 -12.44 -10.18 -6.70
C ASP A 254 -13.74 -9.52 -6.26
N PHE A 255 -13.77 -8.20 -6.18
CA PHE A 255 -14.95 -7.42 -5.81
C PHE A 255 -15.80 -6.97 -7.02
N GLY A 256 -15.42 -7.36 -8.24
CA GLY A 256 -16.18 -7.15 -9.47
C GLY A 256 -15.36 -6.65 -10.65
N ASN A 257 -14.13 -6.18 -10.41
CA ASN A 257 -13.25 -5.60 -11.43
C ASN A 257 -11.83 -6.21 -11.41
N GLY A 258 -11.71 -7.43 -10.88
CA GLY A 258 -10.45 -8.12 -10.70
C GLY A 258 -10.00 -8.14 -9.25
N LYS A 259 -8.99 -8.98 -9.00
CA LYS A 259 -8.25 -9.00 -7.74
C LYS A 259 -7.29 -7.83 -7.70
N LEU A 260 -6.75 -7.54 -6.53
CA LEU A 260 -5.75 -6.49 -6.35
C LEU A 260 -4.61 -6.62 -7.38
N THR A 261 -3.98 -7.78 -7.48
CA THR A 261 -2.91 -8.03 -8.46
C THR A 261 -3.31 -7.82 -9.93
N HIS A 262 -4.59 -7.96 -10.30
CA HIS A 262 -5.04 -7.74 -11.68
C HIS A 262 -5.25 -6.26 -11.99
N ILE A 263 -5.73 -5.47 -11.02
CA ILE A 263 -5.95 -4.03 -11.20
C ILE A 263 -4.61 -3.30 -11.35
N PHE A 264 -3.59 -3.78 -10.64
CA PHE A 264 -2.29 -3.12 -10.53
C PHE A 264 -1.16 -3.83 -11.31
N SER A 265 -1.45 -4.88 -12.07
CA SER A 265 -0.48 -5.43 -13.04
C SER A 265 -0.33 -4.44 -14.19
N LEU A 266 0.76 -3.66 -14.16
CA LEU A 266 1.16 -2.73 -15.22
C LEU A 266 1.60 -3.46 -16.49
#